data_AF-A0A497J0Z1-F1
#
_entry.id   AF-A0A497J0Z1-F1
#
_cell.length_a   1.000
_cell.length_b   1.000
_cell.length_c   1.000
_cell.angle_alpha   90.00
_cell.angle_beta   90.00
_cell.angle_gamma   90.00
#
_symmetry.space_group_name_H-M   'P 1'
#
loop_
_entity.id
_entity.type
_entity.pdbx_description
1 polymer ?
#
loop_
_entity_poly.entity_id
_entity_poly.type
_entity_poly.pdbx_seq_one_letter_code
_entity_poly.pdbx_strand_id
1 'polypeptide(L)'
;MAELKKRKRRNLRKLILYITKKWPETKRSYPMLVMMTWIVLGFKNKAIRITKDGTIWIKLDAMDQLPSPESITRCFRKLVEQGIIQLPPEEIKRRRLAEEYYRLEYASDWEEFP
;
A
#
# COMPACT_ATOMS: atom_id res chain seq x y z
N MET A 1 -16.24 15.71 9.56
CA MET A 1 -14.93 14.99 9.66
C MET A 1 -15.03 13.46 9.63
N ALA A 2 -15.89 12.82 10.43
CA ALA A 2 -15.98 11.35 10.51
C ALA A 2 -16.41 10.66 9.19
N GLU A 3 -17.34 11.26 8.45
CA GLU A 3 -17.90 10.68 7.22
C GLU A 3 -16.90 10.68 6.05
N LEU A 4 -16.09 11.74 5.92
CA LEU A 4 -15.02 11.82 4.94
C LEU A 4 -13.96 10.73 5.18
N LYS A 5 -13.59 10.49 6.44
CA LYS A 5 -12.66 9.42 6.83
C LYS A 5 -13.22 8.02 6.53
N LYS A 6 -14.53 7.81 6.66
CA LYS A 6 -15.19 6.54 6.28
C LYS A 6 -15.18 6.34 4.76
N ARG A 7 -15.51 7.36 3.99
CA ARG A 7 -15.48 7.30 2.51
C ARG A 7 -14.08 7.02 1.97
N LYS A 8 -13.04 7.70 2.48
CA LYS A 8 -11.64 7.44 2.12
C LYS A 8 -11.24 5.99 2.36
N ARG A 9 -11.60 5.41 3.51
CA ARG A 9 -11.33 3.99 3.84
C ARG A 9 -12.05 3.02 2.90
N ARG A 10 -13.31 3.25 2.57
CA ARG A 10 -14.07 2.42 1.62
C ARG A 10 -13.45 2.45 0.23
N ASN A 11 -13.01 3.61 -0.23
CA ASN A 11 -12.37 3.75 -1.52
C ASN A 11 -11.00 3.05 -1.58
N LEU A 12 -10.19 3.17 -0.53
CA LEU A 12 -8.91 2.45 -0.43
C LEU A 12 -9.12 0.92 -0.44
N ARG A 13 -10.12 0.43 0.30
CA ARG A 13 -10.48 -1.00 0.29
C ARG A 13 -10.84 -1.50 -1.11
N LYS A 14 -11.73 -0.78 -1.82
CA LYS A 14 -12.11 -1.12 -3.20
C LYS A 14 -10.91 -1.11 -4.14
N LEU A 15 -10.02 -0.14 -3.97
CA LEU A 15 -8.81 -0.01 -4.78
C LEU A 15 -7.85 -1.18 -4.55
N ILE A 16 -7.58 -1.55 -3.31
CA ILE A 16 -6.70 -2.68 -2.99
C ILE A 16 -7.27 -3.98 -3.56
N LEU A 17 -8.60 -4.19 -3.47
CA LEU A 17 -9.25 -5.35 -4.09
C LEU A 17 -9.10 -5.35 -5.61
N TYR A 18 -9.24 -4.18 -6.25
CA TYR A 18 -9.02 -4.04 -7.69
C TYR A 18 -7.57 -4.37 -8.07
N ILE A 19 -6.60 -3.81 -7.37
CA ILE A 19 -5.16 -4.01 -7.63
C ILE A 19 -4.78 -5.48 -7.46
N THR A 20 -5.17 -6.08 -6.34
CA THR A 20 -4.84 -7.48 -6.04
C THR A 20 -5.56 -8.47 -6.95
N LYS A 21 -6.68 -8.07 -7.56
CA LYS A 21 -7.34 -8.85 -8.62
C LYS A 21 -6.64 -8.70 -9.98
N LYS A 22 -6.21 -7.48 -10.33
CA LYS A 22 -5.61 -7.18 -11.64
C LYS A 22 -4.13 -7.58 -11.75
N TRP A 23 -3.41 -7.48 -10.64
CA TRP A 23 -1.98 -7.84 -10.50
C TRP A 23 -1.80 -8.73 -9.27
N PRO A 24 -2.04 -10.05 -9.39
CA PRO A 24 -1.97 -10.99 -8.27
C PRO A 24 -0.61 -11.02 -7.55
N GLU A 25 0.48 -10.67 -8.23
CA GLU A 25 1.83 -10.57 -7.69
C GLU A 25 1.94 -9.53 -6.56
N THR A 26 1.09 -8.50 -6.56
CA THR A 26 1.00 -7.53 -5.45
C THR A 26 0.58 -8.18 -4.13
N LYS A 27 -0.07 -9.34 -4.19
CA LYS A 27 -0.42 -10.14 -3.00
C LYS A 27 0.78 -10.73 -2.30
N ARG A 28 1.99 -10.71 -2.88
CA ARG A 28 3.23 -11.26 -2.31
C ARG A 28 4.21 -10.19 -1.82
N SER A 29 4.11 -8.97 -2.34
CA SER A 29 5.06 -7.88 -2.02
C SER A 29 4.35 -6.60 -1.56
N TYR A 30 4.63 -6.14 -0.34
CA TYR A 30 4.14 -4.84 0.15
C TYR A 30 4.68 -3.66 -0.65
N PRO A 31 5.99 -3.58 -0.98
CA PRO A 31 6.50 -2.54 -1.87
C PRO A 31 5.74 -2.48 -3.19
N MET A 32 5.49 -3.64 -3.81
CA MET A 32 4.77 -3.70 -5.09
C MET A 32 3.31 -3.29 -4.95
N LEU A 33 2.64 -3.69 -3.86
CA LEU A 33 1.28 -3.28 -3.54
C LEU A 33 1.18 -1.75 -3.36
N VAL A 34 2.11 -1.16 -2.60
CA VAL A 34 2.16 0.28 -2.36
C VAL A 34 2.39 1.03 -3.67
N MET A 35 3.41 0.62 -4.43
CA MET A 35 3.75 1.19 -5.72
C MET A 35 2.56 1.14 -6.69
N MET A 36 1.93 -0.02 -6.86
CA MET A 36 0.77 -0.15 -7.76
C MET A 36 -0.42 0.69 -7.29
N THR A 37 -0.61 0.82 -5.97
CA THR A 37 -1.65 1.69 -5.40
C THR A 37 -1.43 3.15 -5.75
N TRP A 38 -0.19 3.62 -5.60
CA TRP A 38 0.20 4.98 -5.97
C TRP A 38 0.16 5.21 -7.47
N ILE A 39 0.59 4.27 -8.30
CA ILE A 39 0.48 4.35 -9.75
C ILE A 39 -0.97 4.54 -10.18
N VAL A 40 -1.88 3.67 -9.72
CA VAL A 40 -3.29 3.72 -10.11
C VAL A 40 -3.97 5.01 -9.65
N LEU A 41 -3.70 5.47 -8.42
CA LEU A 41 -4.23 6.75 -7.91
C LEU A 41 -3.59 7.94 -8.61
N GLY A 42 -2.29 7.87 -8.87
CA GLY A 42 -1.54 8.94 -9.49
C GLY A 42 -1.98 9.19 -10.92
N PHE A 43 -2.27 8.14 -11.70
CA PHE A 43 -2.91 8.29 -13.01
C PHE A 43 -4.30 8.93 -12.90
N LYS A 44 -5.13 8.45 -11.97
CA LYS A 44 -6.49 8.97 -11.78
C LYS A 44 -6.52 10.46 -11.40
N ASN A 45 -5.56 10.88 -10.58
CA ASN A 45 -5.44 12.27 -10.12
C ASN A 45 -4.56 13.13 -11.05
N LYS A 46 -4.13 12.60 -12.22
CA LYS A 46 -3.18 13.25 -13.14
C LYS A 46 -1.85 13.68 -12.48
N ALA A 47 -1.53 13.07 -11.35
CA ALA A 47 -0.33 13.28 -10.56
C ALA A 47 0.86 12.50 -11.12
N ILE A 48 0.59 11.39 -11.82
CA ILE A 48 1.59 10.59 -12.53
C ILE A 48 1.30 10.72 -14.03
N ARG A 49 2.34 11.01 -14.81
CA ARG A 49 2.31 11.01 -16.27
C ARG A 49 3.50 10.22 -16.79
N ILE A 50 3.24 9.35 -17.77
CA ILE A 50 4.30 8.71 -18.54
C ILE A 50 4.55 9.61 -19.76
N THR A 51 5.77 10.12 -19.90
CA THR A 51 6.18 10.88 -21.08
C THR A 51 6.49 9.92 -22.25
N LYS A 52 6.55 10.44 -23.49
CA LYS A 52 6.67 9.62 -24.70
C LYS A 52 7.95 8.77 -24.77
N ASP A 53 8.97 9.18 -24.05
CA ASP A 53 10.26 8.52 -23.83
C ASP A 53 10.22 7.44 -22.74
N GLY A 54 9.08 7.22 -22.09
CA GLY A 54 8.91 6.23 -21.03
C GLY A 54 9.25 6.72 -19.62
N THR A 55 9.66 7.98 -19.46
CA THR A 55 9.96 8.57 -18.15
C THR A 55 8.67 8.77 -17.33
N ILE A 56 8.72 8.42 -16.04
CA ILE A 56 7.59 8.58 -15.13
C ILE A 56 7.74 9.92 -14.41
N TRP A 57 6.92 10.89 -14.79
CA TRP A 57 6.80 12.16 -14.10
C TRP A 57 5.80 12.06 -12.97
N ILE A 58 6.23 12.46 -11.76
CA ILE A 58 5.39 12.49 -10.58
C ILE A 58 5.36 13.92 -10.04
N LYS A 59 4.16 14.47 -9.89
CA LYS A 59 3.97 15.74 -9.18
C LYS A 59 4.14 15.52 -7.67
N LEU A 60 5.20 16.10 -7.09
CA LEU A 60 5.52 15.99 -5.67
C LEU A 60 4.36 16.43 -4.76
N ASP A 61 3.70 17.56 -5.05
CA ASP A 61 2.55 18.06 -4.25
C ASP A 61 1.35 17.09 -4.22
N ALA A 62 1.31 16.13 -5.15
CA ALA A 62 0.25 15.14 -5.20
C ALA A 62 0.58 13.88 -4.38
N MET A 63 1.83 13.70 -3.96
CA MET A 63 2.24 12.60 -3.07
C MET A 63 1.57 12.73 -1.70
N ASP A 64 1.41 13.94 -1.17
CA ASP A 64 0.70 14.19 0.10
C ASP A 64 -0.78 13.79 0.06
N GLN A 65 -1.36 13.68 -1.15
CA GLN A 65 -2.74 13.25 -1.35
C GLN A 65 -2.89 11.73 -1.46
N LEU A 66 -1.77 11.01 -1.60
CA LEU A 66 -1.76 9.56 -1.69
C LEU A 66 -1.85 8.93 -0.28
N PRO A 67 -2.48 7.76 -0.16
CA PRO A 67 -2.50 7.03 1.11
C PRO A 67 -1.08 6.61 1.48
N SER A 68 -0.74 6.73 2.77
CA SER A 68 0.56 6.30 3.28
C SER A 68 0.78 4.79 3.07
N PRO A 69 2.04 4.33 2.97
CA PRO A 69 2.35 2.90 2.85
C PRO A 69 1.68 2.06 3.95
N GLU A 70 1.71 2.54 5.20
CA GLU A 70 1.13 1.85 6.36
C GLU A 70 -0.39 1.75 6.24
N SER A 71 -1.04 2.78 5.69
CA SER A 71 -2.49 2.77 5.48
C SER A 71 -2.89 1.72 4.44
N ILE A 72 -2.08 1.57 3.38
CA ILE A 72 -2.28 0.57 2.32
C ILE A 72 -2.06 -0.84 2.88
N THR A 73 -0.91 -1.10 3.50
CA THR A 73 -0.55 -2.41 4.04
C THR A 73 -1.50 -2.84 5.15
N ARG A 74 -1.90 -1.94 6.06
CA ARG A 74 -2.90 -2.21 7.10
C ARG A 74 -4.26 -2.56 6.50
N CYS A 75 -4.71 -1.85 5.47
CA CYS A 75 -5.98 -2.14 4.82
C CYS A 75 -5.94 -3.51 4.12
N PHE A 76 -4.82 -3.85 3.48
CA PHE A 76 -4.60 -5.16 2.90
C PHE A 76 -4.59 -6.27 3.95
N ARG A 77 -3.87 -6.09 5.07
CA ARG A 77 -3.82 -7.07 6.17
C ARG A 77 -5.22 -7.40 6.68
N LYS A 78 -6.04 -6.37 6.91
CA LYS A 78 -7.45 -6.55 7.31
C LYS A 78 -8.28 -7.33 6.28
N LEU A 79 -8.00 -7.17 4.98
CA LEU A 79 -8.69 -7.93 3.93
C LEU A 79 -8.28 -9.41 3.92
N VAL A 80 -7.02 -9.71 4.26
CA VAL A 80 -6.52 -11.07 4.43
C VAL A 80 -7.09 -11.72 5.69
N GLU A 81 -7.07 -11.01 6.82
CA GLU A 81 -7.66 -11.48 8.10
C GLU A 81 -9.15 -11.80 7.96
N GLN A 82 -9.87 -11.05 7.13
CA GLN A 82 -11.28 -11.27 6.82
C GLN A 82 -11.52 -12.42 5.83
N GLY A 83 -10.46 -13.07 5.31
CA GLY A 83 -10.56 -14.14 4.32
C GLY A 83 -10.99 -13.67 2.92
N ILE A 84 -11.07 -12.36 2.68
CA ILE A 84 -11.49 -11.79 1.38
C ILE A 84 -10.37 -11.90 0.37
N ILE A 85 -9.13 -11.66 0.80
CA ILE A 85 -7.94 -11.95 0.01
C ILE A 85 -7.35 -13.24 0.54
N GLN A 86 -7.40 -14.29 -0.28
CA GLN A 86 -6.75 -15.55 0.01
C GLN A 86 -5.26 -15.47 -0.33
N LEU A 87 -4.44 -15.91 0.62
CA LEU A 87 -2.99 -16.08 0.47
C LEU A 87 -2.63 -17.53 0.81
N PRO A 88 -1.59 -18.09 0.17
CA PRO A 88 -1.02 -19.35 0.63
C PRO A 88 -0.58 -19.25 2.10
N PRO A 89 -0.71 -20.32 2.90
CA PRO A 89 -0.29 -20.33 4.30
C PRO A 89 1.17 -19.92 4.52
N GLU A 90 2.04 -20.25 3.56
CA GLU A 90 3.47 -19.90 3.58
C GLU A 90 3.71 -18.39 3.49
N GLU A 91 2.95 -17.69 2.64
CA GLU A 91 3.03 -16.24 2.49
C GLU A 91 2.54 -15.52 3.75
N ILE A 92 1.55 -16.09 4.44
CA ILE A 92 1.06 -15.55 5.73
C ILE A 92 2.16 -15.61 6.78
N LYS A 93 2.88 -16.74 6.87
CA LYS A 93 4.02 -16.91 7.80
C LYS A 93 5.18 -15.97 7.47
N ARG A 94 5.60 -15.93 6.19
CA ARG A 94 6.67 -15.05 5.72
C ARG A 94 6.39 -13.58 6.02
N ARG A 95 5.12 -13.17 5.93
CA ARG A 95 4.68 -11.79 6.21
C ARG A 95 4.66 -11.45 7.68
N ARG A 96 4.23 -12.38 8.54
CA ARG A 96 4.34 -12.18 9.99
C ARG A 96 5.79 -11.95 10.40
N LEU A 97 6.71 -12.77 9.88
CA LEU A 97 8.15 -12.63 10.11
C LEU A 97 8.67 -11.28 9.61
N ALA A 98 8.37 -10.89 8.36
CA ALA A 98 8.83 -9.61 7.81
C ALA A 98 8.30 -8.39 8.61
N GLU A 99 7.07 -8.46 9.11
CA GLU A 99 6.50 -7.42 9.98
C GLU A 99 7.15 -7.38 11.36
N GLU A 100 7.53 -8.53 11.90
CA GLU A 100 8.25 -8.65 13.17
C GLU A 100 9.68 -8.09 13.04
N TYR A 101 10.38 -8.42 11.95
CA TYR A 101 11.68 -7.84 11.62
C TYR A 101 11.61 -6.31 11.46
N TYR A 102 10.66 -5.81 10.66
CA TYR A 102 10.47 -4.36 10.48
C TYR A 102 10.15 -3.67 11.81
N ARG A 103 9.37 -4.31 12.68
CA ARG A 103 9.05 -3.75 14.01
C ARG A 103 10.27 -3.72 14.92
N LEU A 104 11.14 -4.73 14.88
CA LEU A 104 12.36 -4.79 15.67
C LEU A 104 13.40 -3.77 15.17
N GLU A 105 13.60 -3.69 13.86
CA GLU A 105 14.53 -2.76 13.21
C GLU A 105 14.17 -1.29 13.49
N TYR A 106 12.89 -0.94 13.47
CA TYR A 106 12.43 0.43 13.78
C TYR A 106 12.11 0.66 15.27
N ALA A 107 12.19 -0.37 16.12
CA ALA A 107 12.11 -0.19 17.57
C ALA A 107 13.49 0.16 18.17
N SER A 108 14.59 -0.24 17.54
CA SER A 108 15.95 0.10 17.97
C SER A 108 16.38 1.52 17.62
N ASP A 109 15.78 2.15 16.60
CA ASP A 109 16.21 3.48 16.12
C ASP A 109 15.64 4.67 16.93
N TRP A 110 14.89 4.42 18.02
CA TRP A 110 14.38 5.48 18.91
C TRP A 110 15.25 5.74 20.15
N GLU A 111 16.33 4.99 20.38
CA GLU A 111 17.26 5.20 21.51
C GLU A 111 18.55 5.94 21.14
N GLU A 112 18.80 6.23 19.86
CA GLU A 112 20.02 6.94 19.43
C GLU A 112 19.70 8.25 18.70
N PHE A 113 19.20 9.24 19.44
CA PHE A 113 19.42 10.65 19.10
C PHE A 113 19.72 11.42 20.39
N PRO A 114 20.98 11.84 20.63
CA PRO A 114 21.29 12.86 21.64
C PRO A 114 20.68 14.22 21.28
#